data_AF-A0A2S8PF46-F1
#
_entry.id   AF-A0A2S8PF46-F1
#
_cell.length_a   1.000
_cell.length_b   1.000
_cell.length_c   1.000
_cell.angle_alpha   90.00
_cell.angle_beta   90.00
_cell.angle_gamma   90.00
#
_symmetry.space_group_name_H-M   'P 1'
#
loop_
_entity.id
_entity.type
_entity.pdbx_description
1 polymer ?
#
loop_
_entity_poly.entity_id
_entity_poly.type
_entity_poly.pdbx_seq_one_letter_code
_entity_poly.pdbx_strand_id
1 'polypeptide(L)'
;MVSGYRTAMEQQRIYDRSLVENGEIFTASYVARPGESEHQTGLAADVGDKHTGVDYLCPSFPEGGVYASFRKLAAEHGFIQRYKQGKEHLTHIACEPWHFRYVGVPHAIIMEQYGMCLEEYTDYLKQFTLKGPHLFKKVKEHLVEIYFVPVHEEEQVLTIKARPETRVECSGNNVDGCIITVFHDLRKGLVG
;
A
#
# COMPACT_ATOMS: atom_id res chain seq x y z
N MET A 1 -7.48 -12.09 -11.59
CA MET A 1 -6.13 -11.54 -11.38
C MET A 1 -5.43 -11.56 -12.72
N VAL A 2 -4.89 -10.43 -13.14
CA VAL A 2 -4.24 -10.23 -14.44
C VAL A 2 -2.72 -10.26 -14.28
N SER A 3 -2.19 -9.59 -13.26
CA SER A 3 -0.77 -9.53 -12.94
C SER A 3 -0.56 -9.53 -11.42
N GLY A 4 0.58 -10.06 -10.97
CA GLY A 4 0.98 -10.16 -9.57
C GLY A 4 2.47 -9.85 -9.42
N TYR A 5 3.26 -10.75 -8.83
CA TYR A 5 4.72 -10.56 -8.80
C TYR A 5 5.31 -10.46 -10.22
N ARG A 6 6.22 -9.49 -10.42
CA ARG A 6 7.02 -9.33 -11.64
C ARG A 6 8.49 -9.15 -11.28
N THR A 7 9.37 -9.89 -11.95
CA THR A 7 10.82 -9.69 -11.84
C THR A 7 11.24 -8.35 -12.46
N ALA A 8 12.43 -7.86 -12.09
CA ALA A 8 13.01 -6.66 -12.70
C ALA A 8 13.16 -6.79 -14.23
N MET A 9 13.51 -7.99 -14.70
CA MET A 9 13.68 -8.29 -16.12
C MET A 9 12.35 -8.28 -16.88
N GLU A 10 11.26 -8.77 -16.27
CA GLU A 10 9.92 -8.63 -16.84
C GLU A 10 9.48 -7.17 -16.89
N GLN A 11 9.72 -6.40 -15.83
CA GLN A 11 9.40 -4.97 -15.81
C GLN A 11 10.14 -4.21 -16.93
N GLN A 12 11.44 -4.48 -17.13
CA GLN A 12 12.22 -3.90 -18.22
C GLN A 12 11.60 -4.20 -19.59
N ARG A 13 11.26 -5.47 -19.87
CA ARG A 13 10.64 -5.85 -21.15
C ARG A 13 9.30 -5.16 -21.38
N ILE A 14 8.48 -5.01 -20.34
CA ILE A 14 7.18 -4.32 -20.42
C ILE A 14 7.38 -2.83 -20.72
N TYR A 15 8.34 -2.19 -20.03
CA TYR A 15 8.67 -0.79 -20.23
C TYR A 15 9.18 -0.54 -21.66
N ASP A 16 10.17 -1.30 -22.11
CA ASP A 16 10.77 -1.17 -23.45
C ASP A 16 9.75 -1.42 -24.55
N ARG A 17 8.88 -2.42 -24.39
CA ARG A 17 7.80 -2.70 -25.35
C ARG A 17 6.81 -1.55 -25.40
N SER A 18 6.38 -1.04 -24.24
CA SER A 18 5.44 0.07 -24.18
C SER A 18 6.00 1.34 -24.84
N LEU A 19 7.29 1.61 -24.70
CA LEU A 19 7.93 2.74 -25.39
C LEU A 19 7.77 2.65 -26.92
N VAL A 20 7.95 1.45 -27.47
CA VAL A 20 7.84 1.20 -28.91
C VAL A 20 6.38 1.23 -29.38
N GLU A 21 5.48 0.60 -28.62
CA GLU A 21 4.10 0.39 -29.03
C GLU A 21 3.18 1.58 -28.72
N ASN A 22 3.40 2.26 -27.59
CA ASN A 22 2.51 3.30 -27.06
C ASN A 22 3.16 4.69 -26.93
N GLY A 23 4.49 4.77 -27.05
CA GLY A 23 5.26 6.02 -27.00
C GLY A 23 5.54 6.52 -25.58
N GLU A 24 6.51 7.44 -25.48
CA GLU A 24 7.11 7.89 -24.21
C GLU A 24 6.09 8.45 -23.21
N ILE A 25 5.14 9.28 -23.67
CA ILE A 25 4.16 9.93 -22.80
C ILE A 25 3.25 8.89 -22.13
N PHE A 26 2.78 7.91 -22.90
CA PHE A 26 1.93 6.85 -22.37
C PHE A 26 2.73 5.98 -21.38
N THR A 27 3.92 5.53 -21.80
CA THR A 27 4.76 4.67 -20.96
C THR A 27 5.11 5.32 -19.63
N ALA A 28 5.51 6.60 -19.65
CA ALA A 28 5.81 7.34 -18.43
C ALA A 28 4.60 7.51 -17.50
N SER A 29 3.37 7.43 -18.03
CA SER A 29 2.14 7.63 -17.24
C SER A 29 1.59 6.33 -16.63
N TYR A 30 1.81 5.18 -17.27
CA TYR A 30 1.15 3.90 -16.93
C TYR A 30 2.11 2.74 -16.66
N VAL A 31 3.42 2.91 -16.93
CA VAL A 31 4.40 1.84 -16.72
C VAL A 31 5.51 2.37 -15.82
N ALA A 32 5.50 1.93 -14.57
CA ALA A 32 6.58 2.22 -13.63
C ALA A 32 7.94 1.82 -14.21
N ARG A 33 8.97 2.62 -13.93
CA ARG A 33 10.33 2.32 -14.40
C ARG A 33 10.83 1.01 -13.79
N PRO A 34 11.73 0.29 -14.47
CA PRO A 34 12.38 -0.88 -13.91
C PRO A 34 13.11 -0.52 -12.60
N GLY A 35 12.82 -1.26 -11.52
CA GLY A 35 13.32 -0.94 -10.17
C GLY A 35 12.36 -0.10 -9.33
N GLU A 36 11.36 0.53 -9.95
CA GLU A 36 10.36 1.39 -9.28
C GLU A 36 8.94 0.77 -9.31
N SER A 37 8.77 -0.43 -9.87
CA SER A 37 7.48 -1.11 -9.94
C SER A 37 7.15 -1.86 -8.66
N GLU A 38 5.97 -1.58 -8.09
CA GLU A 38 5.50 -2.28 -6.89
C GLU A 38 5.29 -3.78 -7.10
N HIS A 39 5.08 -4.24 -8.34
CA HIS A 39 4.98 -5.68 -8.63
C HIS A 39 6.28 -6.43 -8.32
N GLN A 40 7.42 -5.74 -8.32
CA GLN A 40 8.71 -6.33 -7.92
C GLN A 40 8.77 -6.66 -6.43
N THR A 41 7.89 -6.07 -5.62
CA THR A 41 7.77 -6.37 -4.18
C THR A 41 6.90 -7.59 -3.91
N GLY A 42 6.09 -8.02 -4.89
CA GLY A 42 5.04 -9.02 -4.70
C GLY A 42 3.83 -8.53 -3.89
N LEU A 43 3.76 -7.24 -3.56
CA LEU A 43 2.67 -6.63 -2.80
C LEU A 43 1.62 -5.94 -3.68
N ALA A 44 1.81 -5.92 -5.01
CA ALA A 44 0.85 -5.35 -5.96
C ALA A 44 0.17 -6.44 -6.80
N ALA A 45 -1.09 -6.19 -7.16
CA ALA A 45 -1.87 -7.05 -8.03
C ALA A 45 -2.78 -6.24 -8.94
N ASP A 46 -2.78 -6.59 -10.22
CA ASP A 46 -3.73 -6.07 -11.20
C ASP A 46 -4.95 -7.00 -11.25
N VAL A 47 -6.13 -6.42 -11.11
CA VAL A 47 -7.41 -7.12 -11.13
C VAL A 47 -8.27 -6.55 -12.25
N GLY A 48 -8.79 -7.43 -13.11
CA GLY A 48 -9.63 -7.04 -14.24
C GLY A 48 -10.89 -7.89 -14.34
N ASP A 49 -11.85 -7.40 -15.11
CA ASP A 49 -13.06 -8.12 -15.51
C ASP A 49 -12.70 -9.32 -16.41
N LYS A 50 -13.20 -10.50 -16.06
CA LYS A 50 -13.02 -11.74 -16.83
C LYS A 50 -13.91 -11.81 -18.07
N HIS A 51 -14.93 -10.97 -18.16
CA HIS A 51 -15.94 -10.95 -19.23
C HIS A 51 -15.57 -9.99 -20.36
N THR A 52 -14.59 -9.13 -20.15
CA THR A 52 -13.98 -8.29 -21.20
C THR A 52 -12.72 -8.97 -21.72
N GLY A 53 -12.31 -8.67 -22.96
CA GLY A 53 -10.94 -8.98 -23.39
C GLY A 53 -9.94 -8.41 -22.38
N VAL A 54 -8.89 -9.17 -22.05
CA VAL A 54 -7.90 -8.74 -21.07
C VAL A 54 -6.84 -7.90 -21.76
N ASP A 55 -6.94 -6.58 -21.63
CA ASP A 55 -5.79 -5.69 -21.82
C ASP A 55 -4.83 -5.92 -20.64
N TYR A 56 -3.59 -6.29 -20.94
CA TYR A 56 -2.60 -6.61 -19.90
C TYR A 56 -2.04 -5.36 -19.22
N LEU A 57 -1.98 -4.21 -19.91
CA LEU A 57 -1.48 -2.95 -19.35
C LEU A 57 -2.60 -2.17 -18.66
N CYS A 58 -3.80 -2.20 -19.23
CA CYS A 58 -4.94 -1.43 -18.75
C CYS A 58 -6.21 -2.30 -18.61
N PRO A 59 -6.20 -3.32 -17.74
CA PRO A 59 -7.33 -4.22 -17.60
C PRO A 59 -8.60 -3.47 -17.14
N SER A 60 -9.74 -3.80 -17.74
CA SER A 60 -11.01 -3.17 -17.38
C SER A 60 -11.37 -3.45 -15.92
N PHE A 61 -11.57 -2.38 -15.14
CA PHE A 61 -12.05 -2.44 -13.76
C PHE A 61 -13.03 -1.28 -13.50
N PRO A 62 -14.33 -1.46 -13.80
CA PRO A 62 -15.34 -0.41 -13.68
C PRO A 62 -15.50 0.15 -12.25
N GLU A 63 -16.12 1.33 -12.12
CA GLU A 63 -16.37 1.95 -10.80
C GLU A 63 -17.55 1.32 -10.05
N GLY A 64 -18.56 0.82 -10.76
CA GLY A 64 -19.84 0.40 -10.18
C GLY A 64 -19.97 -1.09 -9.85
N GLY A 65 -21.11 -1.47 -9.25
CA GLY A 65 -21.51 -2.87 -9.07
C GLY A 65 -20.55 -3.70 -8.20
N VAL A 66 -20.17 -4.88 -8.70
CA VAL A 66 -19.27 -5.79 -7.96
C VAL A 66 -17.89 -5.17 -7.72
N TYR A 67 -17.44 -4.27 -8.59
CA TYR A 67 -16.13 -3.61 -8.51
C TYR A 67 -16.09 -2.57 -7.39
N ALA A 68 -17.18 -1.83 -7.18
CA ALA A 68 -17.33 -0.93 -6.03
C ALA A 68 -17.23 -1.71 -4.71
N SER A 69 -17.97 -2.83 -4.62
CA SER A 69 -17.92 -3.72 -3.47
C SER A 69 -16.53 -4.31 -3.25
N PHE A 70 -15.83 -4.69 -4.33
CA PHE A 70 -14.45 -5.16 -4.26
C PHE A 70 -13.53 -4.11 -3.66
N ARG A 71 -13.57 -2.86 -4.14
CA ARG A 71 -12.71 -1.77 -3.61
C ARG A 71 -12.91 -1.55 -2.11
N LYS A 72 -14.17 -1.57 -1.66
CA LYS A 72 -14.49 -1.43 -0.23
C LYS A 72 -13.93 -2.59 0.60
N LEU A 73 -14.15 -3.83 0.15
CA LEU A 73 -13.65 -5.02 0.82
C LEU A 73 -12.12 -5.10 0.78
N ALA A 74 -11.48 -4.64 -0.30
CA ALA A 74 -10.04 -4.62 -0.44
C ALA A 74 -9.38 -3.92 0.77
N ALA A 75 -9.89 -2.74 1.16
CA ALA A 75 -9.38 -1.98 2.31
C ALA A 75 -9.52 -2.75 3.64
N GLU A 76 -10.65 -3.42 3.85
CA GLU A 76 -10.90 -4.26 5.03
C GLU A 76 -9.96 -5.47 5.10
N HIS A 77 -9.39 -5.87 3.96
CA HIS A 77 -8.43 -6.96 3.81
C HIS A 77 -6.98 -6.50 3.60
N GLY A 78 -6.70 -5.20 3.75
CA GLY A 78 -5.34 -4.65 3.72
C GLY A 78 -4.84 -4.19 2.36
N PHE A 79 -5.72 -4.08 1.37
CA PHE A 79 -5.40 -3.59 0.02
C PHE A 79 -5.99 -2.19 -0.23
N ILE A 80 -5.26 -1.36 -0.96
CA ILE A 80 -5.74 -0.06 -1.46
C ILE A 80 -5.75 -0.09 -2.99
N GLN A 81 -6.65 0.67 -3.62
CA GLN A 81 -6.41 1.10 -5.00
C GLN A 81 -5.25 2.10 -4.99
N ARG A 82 -4.14 1.75 -5.62
CA ARG A 82 -2.87 2.48 -5.46
C ARG A 82 -2.86 3.83 -6.14
N TYR A 83 -3.41 3.89 -7.35
CA TYR A 83 -3.42 5.07 -8.20
C TYR A 83 -4.86 5.52 -8.42
N LYS A 84 -5.30 6.44 -7.57
CA LYS A 84 -6.63 7.05 -7.64
C LYS A 84 -6.59 8.33 -8.47
N GLN A 85 -7.71 8.62 -9.13
CA GLN A 85 -7.88 9.88 -9.85
C GLN A 85 -7.68 11.09 -8.91
N GLY A 86 -6.97 12.10 -9.39
CA GLY A 86 -6.66 13.33 -8.64
C GLY A 86 -5.41 13.26 -7.77
N LYS A 87 -4.74 12.10 -7.70
CA LYS A 87 -3.49 11.90 -6.95
C LYS A 87 -2.25 11.80 -7.84
N GLU A 88 -2.41 11.96 -9.16
CA GLU A 88 -1.34 11.79 -10.17
C GLU A 88 -0.15 12.74 -9.95
N HIS A 89 -0.41 13.93 -9.43
CA HIS A 89 0.63 14.91 -9.08
C HIS A 89 1.52 14.46 -7.90
N LEU A 90 1.07 13.48 -7.11
CA LEU A 90 1.80 12.89 -5.98
C LEU A 90 2.38 11.53 -6.35
N THR A 91 1.59 10.70 -7.03
CA THR A 91 1.97 9.31 -7.38
C THR A 91 2.84 9.24 -8.64
N HIS A 92 2.80 10.28 -9.49
CA HIS A 92 3.42 10.34 -10.82
C HIS A 92 2.95 9.27 -11.81
N ILE A 93 1.88 8.54 -11.46
CA ILE A 93 1.23 7.51 -12.26
C ILE A 93 -0.22 7.93 -12.46
N ALA A 94 -0.74 7.74 -13.68
CA ALA A 94 -2.12 8.01 -14.03
C ALA A 94 -3.10 7.17 -13.21
N CYS A 95 -4.39 7.51 -13.24
CA CYS A 95 -5.41 6.70 -12.56
C CYS A 95 -5.43 5.25 -13.13
N GLU A 96 -5.26 4.28 -12.24
CA GLU A 96 -5.31 2.84 -12.55
C GLU A 96 -6.33 2.16 -11.63
N PRO A 97 -7.61 2.06 -12.04
CA PRO A 97 -8.66 1.41 -11.26
C PRO A 97 -8.39 -0.05 -10.91
N TRP A 98 -7.54 -0.72 -11.68
CA TRP A 98 -7.23 -2.14 -11.58
C TRP A 98 -6.05 -2.47 -10.65
N HIS A 99 -5.17 -1.51 -10.32
CA HIS A 99 -3.94 -1.76 -9.58
C HIS A 99 -4.17 -1.64 -8.07
N PHE A 100 -4.05 -2.76 -7.37
CA PHE A 100 -4.21 -2.83 -5.92
C PHE A 100 -2.88 -3.13 -5.22
N ARG A 101 -2.61 -2.38 -4.15
CA ARG A 101 -1.40 -2.52 -3.32
C ARG A 101 -1.75 -3.01 -1.93
N TYR A 102 -1.10 -4.09 -1.47
CA TYR A 102 -1.18 -4.54 -0.08
C TYR A 102 -0.31 -3.64 0.81
N VAL A 103 -0.95 -3.07 1.83
CA VAL A 103 -0.32 -2.28 2.90
C VAL A 103 -0.67 -2.80 4.29
N GLY A 104 -1.52 -3.83 4.39
CA GLY A 104 -1.94 -4.43 5.65
C GLY A 104 -3.09 -3.70 6.35
N VAL A 105 -3.66 -4.37 7.34
CA VAL A 105 -4.69 -3.82 8.24
C VAL A 105 -3.99 -3.41 9.54
N PRO A 106 -4.21 -2.19 10.06
CA PRO A 106 -5.32 -1.27 9.73
C PRO A 106 -4.98 -0.19 8.69
N HIS A 107 -3.78 -0.20 8.13
CA HIS A 107 -3.27 0.88 7.27
C HIS A 107 -4.19 1.15 6.07
N ALA A 108 -4.61 0.11 5.34
CA ALA A 108 -5.51 0.28 4.20
C ALA A 108 -6.87 0.90 4.60
N ILE A 109 -7.41 0.52 5.77
CA ILE A 109 -8.67 1.08 6.29
C ILE A 109 -8.51 2.57 6.59
N ILE A 110 -7.39 2.97 7.18
CA ILE A 110 -7.09 4.37 7.49
C ILE A 110 -6.97 5.17 6.20
N MET A 111 -6.19 4.67 5.24
CA MET A 111 -6.01 5.32 3.94
C MET A 111 -7.33 5.50 3.20
N GLU A 112 -8.18 4.47 3.17
CA GLU A 112 -9.50 4.55 2.52
C GLU A 112 -10.43 5.54 3.24
N GLN A 113 -10.46 5.53 4.57
CA GLN A 113 -11.28 6.44 5.36
C GLN A 113 -10.94 7.92 5.13
N TYR A 114 -9.66 8.23 4.96
CA TYR A 114 -9.18 9.61 4.77
C TYR A 114 -8.93 9.98 3.31
N GLY A 115 -9.11 9.05 2.37
CA GLY A 115 -8.86 9.29 0.94
C GLY A 115 -7.38 9.57 0.61
N MET A 116 -6.45 8.96 1.35
CA MET A 116 -5.00 9.15 1.17
C MET A 116 -4.42 8.17 0.14
N CYS A 117 -3.47 8.63 -0.67
CA CYS A 117 -2.54 7.75 -1.37
C CYS A 117 -1.38 7.31 -0.44
N LEU A 118 -0.51 6.41 -0.90
CA LEU A 118 0.56 5.85 -0.06
C LEU A 118 1.61 6.90 0.34
N GLU A 119 1.88 7.86 -0.55
CA GLU A 119 2.77 8.98 -0.32
C GLU A 119 2.26 9.86 0.82
N GLU A 120 1.00 10.31 0.72
CA GLU A 120 0.35 11.10 1.77
C GLU A 120 0.30 10.35 3.09
N TYR A 121 0.02 9.04 3.06
CA TYR A 121 -0.05 8.23 4.26
C TYR A 121 1.31 8.06 4.93
N THR A 122 2.37 7.88 4.13
CA THR A 122 3.75 7.83 4.61
C THR A 122 4.11 9.11 5.35
N ASP A 123 3.77 10.28 4.78
CA ASP A 123 4.03 11.57 5.42
C ASP A 123 3.14 11.81 6.65
N TYR A 124 1.86 11.45 6.57
CA TYR A 124 0.92 11.52 7.68
C TYR A 124 1.39 10.72 8.90
N LEU A 125 1.99 9.55 8.70
CA LEU A 125 2.48 8.72 9.81
C LEU A 125 3.68 9.32 10.53
N LYS A 126 4.48 10.18 9.89
CA LYS A 126 5.67 10.80 10.51
C LYS A 126 5.34 11.72 11.67
N GLN A 127 4.10 12.20 11.78
CA GLN A 127 3.67 13.01 12.93
C GLN A 127 3.49 12.18 14.21
N PHE A 128 3.38 10.86 14.11
CA PHE A 128 3.22 9.96 15.25
C PHE A 128 4.54 9.26 15.52
N THR A 129 5.26 9.62 16.56
CA THR A 129 6.62 9.11 16.80
C THR A 129 6.70 8.32 18.10
N LEU A 130 7.72 7.46 18.24
CA LEU A 130 7.96 6.65 19.44
C LEU A 130 7.92 7.43 20.77
N LYS A 131 8.38 8.70 20.77
CA LYS A 131 8.39 9.58 21.95
C LYS A 131 7.28 10.63 21.91
N GLY A 132 6.47 10.63 20.85
CA GLY A 132 5.41 11.60 20.58
C GLY A 132 4.02 10.96 20.70
N PRO A 133 2.99 11.56 20.07
CA PRO A 133 1.67 10.95 20.02
C PRO A 133 1.71 9.68 19.16
N HIS A 134 0.89 8.70 19.52
CA HIS A 134 0.69 7.51 18.70
C HIS A 134 -0.69 7.56 18.03
N LEU A 135 -0.79 6.97 16.84
CA LEU A 135 -2.06 6.80 16.15
C LEU A 135 -2.75 5.53 16.64
N PHE A 136 -4.00 5.66 17.05
CA PHE A 136 -4.80 4.52 17.50
C PHE A 136 -5.98 4.25 16.55
N LYS A 137 -6.18 2.98 16.20
CA LYS A 137 -7.31 2.54 15.38
C LYS A 137 -7.90 1.25 15.95
N LYS A 138 -9.19 1.28 16.31
CA LYS A 138 -9.92 0.06 16.67
C LYS A 138 -10.24 -0.75 15.42
N VAL A 139 -9.86 -2.02 15.40
CA VAL A 139 -10.23 -3.00 14.36
C VAL A 139 -10.66 -4.30 15.04
N LYS A 140 -11.94 -4.67 14.89
CA LYS A 140 -12.54 -5.82 15.58
C LYS A 140 -12.26 -5.74 17.10
N GLU A 141 -11.68 -6.79 17.67
CA GLU A 141 -11.31 -6.91 19.09
C GLU A 141 -9.93 -6.32 19.43
N HIS A 142 -9.28 -5.61 18.50
CA HIS A 142 -7.97 -5.01 18.74
C HIS A 142 -8.03 -3.49 18.75
N LEU A 143 -7.32 -2.89 19.69
CA LEU A 143 -6.88 -1.50 19.60
C LEU A 143 -5.48 -1.51 19.01
N VAL A 144 -5.36 -1.06 17.77
CA VAL A 144 -4.08 -1.03 17.06
C VAL A 144 -3.41 0.31 17.30
N GLU A 145 -2.17 0.27 17.79
CA GLU A 145 -1.29 1.40 18.02
C GLU A 145 -0.25 1.47 16.90
N ILE A 146 -0.06 2.65 16.33
CA ILE A 146 0.83 2.88 15.19
C ILE A 146 1.71 4.10 15.47
N TYR A 147 3.01 3.96 15.21
CA TYR A 147 3.96 5.07 15.28
C TYR A 147 5.16 4.83 14.35
N PHE A 148 5.75 5.93 13.90
CA PHE A 148 6.96 6.00 13.12
C PHE A 148 8.20 6.05 14.02
N VAL A 149 9.24 5.35 13.58
CA VAL A 149 10.58 5.37 14.15
C VAL A 149 11.54 5.78 13.04
N PRO A 150 12.16 6.96 13.12
CA PRO A 150 13.19 7.32 12.17
C PRO A 150 14.42 6.43 12.35
N VAL A 151 15.06 6.07 11.25
CA VAL A 151 16.28 5.25 11.23
C VAL A 151 17.38 6.09 10.61
N HIS A 152 18.38 6.45 11.42
CA HIS A 152 19.46 7.38 11.03
C HIS A 152 20.87 6.79 11.18
N GLU A 153 20.98 5.60 11.77
CA GLU A 153 22.25 4.94 12.08
C GLU A 153 22.27 3.55 11.45
N GLU A 154 23.47 2.99 11.27
CA GLU A 154 23.65 1.64 10.71
C GLU A 154 22.99 0.57 11.59
N GLU A 155 22.89 0.80 12.90
CA GLU A 155 22.23 -0.11 13.85
C GLU A 155 21.48 0.65 14.95
N GLN A 156 20.18 0.38 15.10
CA GLN A 156 19.33 0.98 16.12
C GLN A 156 18.50 -0.11 16.82
N VAL A 157 18.61 -0.19 18.14
CA VAL A 157 17.84 -1.13 18.96
C VAL A 157 16.54 -0.48 19.43
N LEU A 158 15.41 -1.00 18.96
CA LEU A 158 14.08 -0.60 19.42
C LEU A 158 13.55 -1.59 20.45
N THR A 159 13.24 -1.12 21.66
CA THR A 159 12.57 -1.94 22.68
C THR A 159 11.07 -1.63 22.72
N ILE A 160 10.25 -2.60 22.31
CA ILE A 160 8.80 -2.51 22.35
C ILE A 160 8.29 -3.26 23.58
N LYS A 161 7.67 -2.56 24.52
CA LYS A 161 7.03 -3.18 25.68
C LYS A 161 5.65 -3.67 25.27
N ALA A 162 5.50 -4.98 25.11
CA ALA A 162 4.23 -5.61 24.78
C ALA A 162 4.07 -6.92 25.56
N ARG A 163 2.85 -7.47 25.60
CA ARG A 163 2.64 -8.81 26.18
C ARG A 163 3.27 -9.85 25.25
N PRO A 164 3.70 -11.01 25.76
CA PRO A 164 4.34 -12.05 24.93
C PRO A 164 3.51 -12.49 23.72
N GLU A 165 2.18 -12.45 23.81
CA GLU A 165 1.27 -12.81 22.72
C GLU A 165 0.89 -11.65 21.80
N THR A 166 1.31 -10.42 22.10
CA THR A 166 0.94 -9.24 21.33
C THR A 166 1.61 -9.33 19.96
N ARG A 167 0.81 -9.31 18.90
CA ARG A 167 1.34 -9.17 17.53
C ARG A 167 1.92 -7.77 17.38
N VAL A 168 3.16 -7.72 16.94
CA VAL A 168 3.87 -6.49 16.59
C VAL A 168 4.39 -6.66 15.17
N GLU A 169 4.17 -5.64 14.35
CA GLU A 169 4.68 -5.58 12.99
C GLU A 169 5.61 -4.37 12.85
N CYS A 170 6.64 -4.53 12.02
CA CYS A 170 7.58 -3.49 11.68
C CYS A 170 7.73 -3.49 10.16
N SER A 171 7.55 -2.33 9.53
CA SER A 171 7.69 -2.17 8.09
C SER A 171 8.51 -0.93 7.78
N GLY A 172 9.57 -1.07 6.98
CA GLY A 172 10.29 0.10 6.47
C GLY A 172 9.38 0.94 5.56
N ASN A 173 9.46 2.26 5.65
CA ASN A 173 8.70 3.16 4.77
C ASN A 173 9.38 3.38 3.41
N ASN A 174 10.52 2.72 3.17
CA ASN A 174 11.36 2.85 1.97
C ASN A 174 11.96 4.25 1.76
N VAL A 175 12.04 5.06 2.84
CA VAL A 175 12.57 6.43 2.79
C VAL A 175 13.58 6.69 3.92
N ASP A 176 13.10 6.74 5.17
CA ASP A 176 13.87 7.30 6.30
C ASP A 176 13.56 6.63 7.66
N GLY A 177 12.75 5.58 7.68
CA GLY A 177 12.49 4.86 8.91
C GLY A 177 11.52 3.69 8.77
N CYS A 178 10.94 3.29 9.89
CA CYS A 178 9.97 2.21 9.95
C CYS A 178 8.69 2.60 10.68
N ILE A 179 7.60 1.93 10.31
CA ILE A 179 6.30 1.99 10.96
C ILE A 179 6.17 0.77 11.86
N ILE A 180 5.88 1.02 13.13
CA ILE A 180 5.59 0.00 14.11
C ILE A 180 4.08 -0.06 14.32
N THR A 181 3.53 -1.28 14.26
CA THR A 181 2.10 -1.54 14.41
C THR A 181 1.90 -2.60 15.50
N VAL A 182 1.30 -2.21 16.62
CA VAL A 182 1.09 -3.06 17.80
C VAL A 182 -0.39 -3.35 17.97
N PHE A 183 -0.76 -4.63 18.07
CA PHE A 183 -2.16 -5.08 18.15
C PHE A 183 -2.54 -5.45 19.58
N HIS A 184 -3.14 -4.52 20.32
CA HIS A 184 -3.58 -4.76 21.71
C HIS A 184 -4.95 -5.46 21.73
N ASP A 185 -5.02 -6.67 22.28
CA ASP A 185 -6.29 -7.43 22.44
C ASP A 185 -7.14 -6.82 23.57
N LEU A 186 -8.27 -6.22 23.20
CA LEU A 186 -9.17 -5.54 24.15
C LEU A 186 -9.82 -6.49 25.15
N ARG A 187 -9.89 -7.79 24.86
CA ARG A 187 -10.48 -8.78 25.76
C ARG A 187 -9.59 -9.08 26.97
N LYS A 188 -8.32 -8.68 26.91
CA LYS A 188 -7.32 -9.01 27.94
C LYS A 188 -6.93 -7.82 28.84
N GLY A 189 -7.64 -6.69 28.73
CA GLY A 189 -7.32 -5.43 29.43
C GLY A 189 -6.02 -4.79 28.89
N LEU A 190 -5.80 -3.50 29.16
CA LEU A 190 -4.56 -2.81 28.80
C LEU A 190 -3.43 -3.18 29.76
N VAL A 191 -2.17 -3.24 29.29
CA VAL A 191 -1.01 -3.26 30.20
C VAL A 191 -0.88 -1.85 30.76
N GLY A 192 -0.97 -1.72 32.09
CA GLY A 192 -0.74 -0.46 32.80
C GLY A 192 0.74 -0.12 32.93
#